data_AF-A0A939DQV2-F1
#
_entry.id   AF-A0A939DQV2-F1
#
_cell.length_a   1.000
_cell.length_b   1.000
_cell.length_c   1.000
_cell.angle_alpha   90.00
_cell.angle_beta   90.00
_cell.angle_gamma   90.00
#
_symmetry.space_group_name_H-M   'P 1'
#
loop_
_entity.id
_entity.type
_entity.pdbx_description
1 polymer ?
#
loop_
_entity_poly.entity_id
_entity_poly.type
_entity_poly.pdbx_seq_one_letter_code
_entity_poly.pdbx_strand_id
1 'polypeptide(L)'
;MQIQTGSTLFDYLDDPGKASQTLQKLAENQHKPVAQDLAGLQQDLDDNRLDYTLEKIESGESSISLQTLDNMIAFHSRPASEDLGEMAERLGIKGEVAISLVDGKWQVEGADAEGADPAVVRLQQYLDANQDLQKRLDQLNRLSEFYEWGKTREYATELKTAGMGESQLVDYLKASREHLLGLDSFSLSSDGLSLQSRGQAESLYNQAREDL
;
A
#
# COMPACT_ATOMS: atom_id res chain seq x y z
N MET A 1 -13.55 8.98 11.78
CA MET A 1 -12.68 8.26 12.73
C MET A 1 -11.29 8.85 12.58
N GLN A 2 -10.63 9.24 13.67
CA GLN A 2 -9.24 9.71 13.65
C GLN A 2 -8.34 8.52 13.34
N ILE A 3 -7.66 8.55 12.20
CA ILE A 3 -6.55 7.63 11.94
C ILE A 3 -5.49 7.97 12.99
N GLN A 4 -5.26 7.06 13.94
CA GLN A 4 -4.14 7.19 14.86
C GLN A 4 -2.87 7.14 14.01
N THR A 5 -2.22 8.28 13.84
CA THR A 5 -0.85 8.38 13.36
C THR A 5 0.08 7.79 14.43
N GLY A 6 0.16 6.47 14.47
CA GLY A 6 1.14 5.75 15.25
C GLY A 6 2.54 6.10 14.75
N SER A 7 3.44 6.45 15.66
CA SER A 7 4.84 6.75 15.30
C SER A 7 5.45 5.54 14.59
N THR A 8 5.99 5.75 13.40
CA THR A 8 6.53 4.67 12.54
C THR A 8 8.04 4.58 12.67
N LEU A 9 8.63 3.47 12.23
CA LEU A 9 10.09 3.33 12.13
C LEU A 9 10.73 4.37 11.19
N PHE A 10 9.94 5.03 10.35
CA PHE A 10 10.42 6.10 9.48
C PHE A 10 10.53 7.45 10.17
N ASP A 11 9.72 7.72 11.20
CA ASP A 11 9.92 8.92 12.03
C ASP A 11 11.28 8.88 12.74
N TYR A 12 11.86 7.68 12.92
CA TYR A 12 13.22 7.47 13.39
C TYR A 12 14.29 7.73 12.29
N LEU A 13 14.03 7.33 11.05
CA LEU A 13 14.96 7.51 9.93
C LEU A 13 15.03 8.96 9.43
N ASP A 14 13.93 9.71 9.57
CA ASP A 14 13.75 11.09 9.10
C ASP A 14 14.28 12.13 10.11
N ASP A 15 14.13 11.89 11.43
CA ASP A 15 14.62 12.76 12.49
C ASP A 15 15.29 11.97 13.64
N PRO A 16 16.63 11.79 13.60
CA PRO A 16 17.39 11.09 14.64
C PRO A 16 17.26 11.69 16.05
N GLY A 17 16.76 12.93 16.18
CA GLY A 17 16.55 13.59 17.48
C GLY A 17 15.29 13.13 18.21
N LYS A 18 14.28 12.63 17.48
CA LYS A 18 13.03 12.05 18.05
C LYS A 18 13.09 10.53 18.18
N ALA A 19 14.15 9.94 17.65
CA ALA A 19 14.45 8.51 17.59
C ALA A 19 14.15 7.72 18.86
N SER A 20 14.60 8.19 20.03
CA SER A 20 14.50 7.42 21.27
C SER A 20 13.05 7.22 21.74
N GLN A 21 12.17 8.22 21.53
CA GLN A 21 10.76 8.09 21.90
C GLN A 21 9.99 7.19 20.93
N THR A 22 10.31 7.28 19.63
CA THR A 22 9.72 6.43 18.59
C THR A 22 10.12 4.97 18.78
N LEU A 23 11.41 4.69 19.00
CA LEU A 23 11.91 3.33 19.25
C LEU A 23 11.35 2.75 20.55
N GLN A 24 11.20 3.57 21.60
CA GLN A 24 10.65 3.12 22.87
C GLN A 24 9.17 2.76 22.75
N LYS A 25 8.36 3.57 22.07
CA LYS A 25 6.95 3.24 21.80
C LYS A 25 6.78 2.00 20.92
N LEU A 26 7.67 1.81 19.93
CA LEU A 26 7.62 0.64 19.07
C LEU A 26 8.00 -0.65 19.81
N ALA A 27 9.03 -0.59 20.67
CA ALA A 27 9.47 -1.70 21.49
C ALA A 27 8.46 -2.04 22.62
N GLU A 28 7.78 -1.03 23.17
CA GLU A 28 6.71 -1.24 24.16
C GLU A 28 5.47 -1.91 23.52
N ASN A 29 5.17 -1.59 22.25
CA ASN A 29 4.05 -2.19 21.51
C ASN A 29 4.35 -3.58 20.93
N GLN A 30 5.62 -3.95 20.73
CA GLN A 30 5.98 -5.24 20.14
C GLN A 30 7.16 -5.89 20.86
N HIS A 31 6.95 -7.11 21.37
CA HIS A 31 7.96 -7.95 22.01
C HIS A 31 8.97 -8.55 20.99
N LYS A 32 9.54 -7.74 20.08
CA LYS A 32 10.51 -8.17 19.06
C LYS A 32 11.70 -7.19 18.95
N PRO A 33 12.89 -7.66 18.52
CA PRO A 33 14.09 -6.84 18.42
C PRO A 33 14.03 -5.87 17.23
N VAL A 34 13.50 -4.67 17.49
CA VAL A 34 13.34 -3.54 16.55
C VAL A 34 14.62 -3.19 15.76
N ALA A 35 15.81 -3.42 16.33
CA ALA A 35 17.10 -3.14 15.70
C ALA A 35 17.44 -4.04 14.50
N GLN A 36 16.96 -5.30 14.50
CA GLN A 36 17.17 -6.21 13.36
C GLN A 36 16.24 -5.86 12.20
N ASP A 37 14.99 -5.48 12.51
CA ASP A 37 14.02 -5.03 11.52
C ASP A 37 14.49 -3.73 10.83
N LEU A 38 15.14 -2.82 11.57
CA LEU A 38 15.73 -1.59 11.05
C LEU A 38 16.87 -1.81 10.04
N ALA A 39 17.76 -2.76 10.33
CA ALA A 39 18.89 -3.09 9.45
C ALA A 39 18.43 -3.80 8.16
N GLY A 40 17.35 -4.59 8.25
CA GLY A 40 16.68 -5.17 7.08
C GLY A 40 15.96 -4.11 6.25
N LEU A 41 15.17 -3.25 6.89
CA LEU A 41 14.46 -2.14 6.25
C LEU A 41 15.42 -1.22 5.48
N GLN A 42 16.47 -0.68 6.09
CA GLN A 42 17.44 0.18 5.39
C GLN A 42 18.10 -0.48 4.17
N GLN A 43 18.20 -1.81 4.17
CA GLN A 43 18.77 -2.56 3.06
C GLN A 43 17.76 -2.89 1.96
N ASP A 44 16.47 -3.00 2.28
CA ASP A 44 15.39 -3.35 1.36
C ASP A 44 14.71 -2.12 0.73
N LEU A 45 14.95 -0.92 1.27
CA LEU A 45 14.41 0.36 0.81
C LEU A 45 15.15 0.98 -0.39
N ASP A 46 16.19 0.31 -0.91
CA ASP A 46 16.86 0.70 -2.15
C ASP A 46 16.02 0.20 -3.35
N ASP A 47 15.65 1.05 -4.30
CA ASP A 47 14.65 0.75 -5.36
C ASP A 47 15.02 -0.49 -6.23
N ASN A 48 16.31 -0.85 -6.29
CA ASN A 48 16.80 -2.06 -6.98
C ASN A 48 16.71 -3.35 -6.14
N ARG A 49 16.54 -3.23 -4.82
CA ARG A 49 16.42 -4.36 -3.89
C ARG A 49 14.97 -4.61 -3.52
N LEU A 50 14.11 -3.59 -3.61
CA LEU A 50 12.67 -3.75 -3.40
C LEU A 50 12.05 -4.76 -4.37
N ASP A 51 12.35 -4.69 -5.67
CA ASP A 51 11.81 -5.65 -6.64
C ASP A 51 12.20 -7.10 -6.29
N TYR A 52 13.45 -7.30 -5.92
CA TYR A 52 13.96 -8.60 -5.47
C TYR A 52 13.30 -9.07 -4.17
N THR A 53 13.03 -8.14 -3.25
CA THR A 53 12.32 -8.43 -2.01
C THR A 53 10.85 -8.78 -2.28
N LEU A 54 10.19 -8.09 -3.20
CA LEU A 54 8.82 -8.41 -3.65
C LEU A 54 8.76 -9.78 -4.31
N GLU A 55 9.70 -10.11 -5.19
CA GLU A 55 9.82 -11.44 -5.81
C GLU A 55 9.98 -12.55 -4.76
N LYS A 56 10.76 -12.31 -3.70
CA LYS A 56 10.90 -13.27 -2.60
C LYS A 56 9.65 -13.41 -1.73
N ILE A 57 8.88 -12.34 -1.56
CA ILE A 57 7.58 -12.40 -0.87
C ILE A 57 6.60 -13.23 -1.73
N GLU A 58 6.58 -12.97 -3.03
CA GLU A 58 5.79 -13.71 -4.03
C GLU A 58 6.11 -15.21 -4.03
N SER A 59 7.40 -15.57 -4.00
CA SER A 59 7.85 -16.96 -3.97
C SER A 59 7.71 -17.63 -2.60
N GLY A 60 7.36 -16.86 -1.56
CA GLY A 60 7.26 -17.35 -0.18
C GLY A 60 8.61 -17.62 0.49
N GLU A 61 9.71 -17.17 -0.10
CA GLU A 61 11.08 -17.32 0.40
C GLU A 61 11.45 -16.25 1.46
N SER A 62 10.60 -15.24 1.65
CA SER A 62 10.79 -14.18 2.64
C SER A 62 9.68 -14.17 3.70
N SER A 63 10.07 -14.12 4.98
CA SER A 63 9.16 -13.98 6.12
C SER A 63 9.09 -12.52 6.61
N ILE A 64 8.77 -11.60 5.69
CA ILE A 64 8.60 -10.18 6.04
C ILE A 64 7.33 -10.01 6.87
N SER A 65 7.43 -9.22 7.94
CA SER A 65 6.29 -8.95 8.81
C SER A 65 5.32 -7.95 8.18
N LEU A 66 4.03 -8.02 8.54
CA LEU A 66 3.04 -7.03 8.10
C LEU A 66 3.41 -5.60 8.51
N GLN A 67 4.03 -5.44 9.68
CA GLN A 67 4.52 -4.13 10.12
C GLN A 67 5.61 -3.59 9.19
N THR A 68 6.49 -4.46 8.71
CA THR A 68 7.54 -4.12 7.75
C THR A 68 6.94 -3.73 6.40
N LEU A 69 5.94 -4.47 5.91
CA LEU A 69 5.21 -4.11 4.68
C LEU A 69 4.50 -2.76 4.81
N ASP A 70 3.80 -2.53 5.91
CA ASP A 70 3.10 -1.27 6.18
C ASP A 70 4.04 -0.06 6.17
N ASN A 71 5.19 -0.26 6.82
CA ASN A 71 6.32 0.64 6.83
C ASN A 71 6.81 0.93 5.39
N MET A 72 7.09 -0.10 4.59
CA MET A 72 7.54 0.08 3.21
C MET A 72 6.51 0.83 2.37
N ILE A 73 5.21 0.52 2.50
CA ILE A 73 4.14 1.26 1.81
C ILE A 73 4.19 2.75 2.17
N ALA A 74 4.25 3.08 3.46
CA ALA A 74 4.28 4.48 3.92
C ALA A 74 5.51 5.25 3.42
N PHE A 75 6.66 4.58 3.31
CA PHE A 75 7.87 5.21 2.78
C PHE A 75 7.79 5.46 1.28
N HIS A 76 7.39 4.45 0.50
CA HIS A 76 7.32 4.57 -0.95
C HIS A 76 6.14 5.46 -1.41
N SER A 77 5.10 5.62 -0.58
CA SER A 77 3.93 6.44 -0.93
C SER A 77 4.21 7.93 -0.83
N ARG A 78 5.11 8.37 0.07
CA ARG A 78 5.44 9.80 0.24
C ARG A 78 5.99 10.43 -1.04
N PRO A 79 7.08 9.93 -1.67
CA PRO A 79 7.59 10.52 -2.91
C PRO A 79 6.59 10.47 -4.05
N ALA A 80 5.84 9.37 -4.20
CA ALA A 80 4.82 9.27 -5.24
C ALA A 80 3.68 10.29 -5.02
N SER A 81 3.26 10.48 -3.77
CA SER A 81 2.24 11.46 -3.39
C SER A 81 2.71 12.89 -3.57
N GLU A 82 3.95 13.21 -3.21
CA GLU A 82 4.54 14.54 -3.40
C GLU A 82 4.66 14.87 -4.89
N ASP A 83 5.20 13.95 -5.69
CA ASP A 83 5.42 14.16 -7.12
C ASP A 83 4.09 14.34 -7.89
N LEU A 84 3.14 13.40 -7.71
CA LEU A 84 1.83 13.48 -8.33
C LEU A 84 1.01 14.68 -7.81
N GLY A 85 1.08 14.96 -6.51
CA GLY A 85 0.39 16.09 -5.88
C GLY A 85 0.88 17.43 -6.41
N GLU A 86 2.19 17.66 -6.45
CA GLU A 86 2.77 18.87 -7.02
C GLU A 86 2.39 19.04 -8.50
N MET A 87 2.40 17.95 -9.28
CA MET A 87 2.01 18.01 -10.68
C MET A 87 0.52 18.37 -10.83
N ALA A 88 -0.36 17.73 -10.07
CA ALA A 88 -1.79 18.03 -10.07
C ALA A 88 -2.07 19.49 -9.70
N GLU A 89 -1.40 20.02 -8.68
CA GLU A 89 -1.51 21.42 -8.29
C GLU A 89 -1.04 22.38 -9.39
N ARG A 90 0.11 22.12 -10.01
CA ARG A 90 0.64 22.93 -11.13
C ARG A 90 -0.29 22.94 -12.33
N LEU A 91 -0.99 21.83 -12.57
CA LEU A 91 -1.98 21.69 -13.64
C LEU A 91 -3.36 22.27 -13.28
N GLY A 92 -3.57 22.65 -12.02
CA GLY A 92 -4.82 23.23 -11.53
C GLY A 92 -5.93 22.19 -11.31
N ILE A 93 -5.58 20.93 -11.11
CA ILE A 93 -6.50 19.85 -10.78
C ILE A 93 -6.95 20.02 -9.32
N LYS A 94 -8.26 20.23 -9.11
CA LYS A 94 -8.84 20.50 -7.77
C LYS A 94 -9.68 19.36 -7.21
N GLY A 95 -9.99 18.38 -8.05
CA GLY A 95 -10.79 17.22 -7.69
C GLY A 95 -9.92 15.99 -7.43
N GLU A 96 -10.57 14.97 -6.90
CA GLU A 96 -10.00 13.63 -6.84
C GLU A 96 -9.79 13.08 -8.25
N VAL A 97 -8.65 12.43 -8.47
CA VAL A 97 -8.28 11.79 -9.72
C VAL A 97 -7.92 10.34 -9.46
N ALA A 98 -8.63 9.42 -10.12
CA ALA A 98 -8.28 8.02 -10.07
C ALA A 98 -7.15 7.70 -11.06
N ILE A 99 -6.25 6.81 -10.64
CA ILE A 99 -5.16 6.29 -11.45
C ILE A 99 -5.24 4.77 -11.36
N SER A 100 -5.40 4.08 -12.49
CA SER A 100 -5.61 2.62 -12.52
C SER A 100 -4.57 1.94 -13.40
N LEU A 101 -4.22 0.70 -13.09
CA LEU A 101 -3.36 -0.12 -13.93
C LEU A 101 -4.19 -0.67 -15.10
N VAL A 102 -3.86 -0.25 -16.32
CA VAL A 102 -4.54 -0.69 -17.54
C VAL A 102 -3.47 -1.14 -18.54
N ASP A 103 -3.57 -2.39 -19.00
CA ASP A 103 -2.60 -3.01 -19.91
C ASP A 103 -1.14 -2.91 -19.43
N GLY A 104 -0.93 -3.01 -18.11
CA GLY A 104 0.39 -2.96 -17.47
C GLY A 104 1.00 -1.56 -17.39
N LYS A 105 0.18 -0.50 -17.51
CA LYS A 105 0.61 0.88 -17.29
C LYS A 105 -0.38 1.64 -16.42
N TRP A 106 0.14 2.51 -15.57
CA TRP A 106 -0.71 3.40 -14.78
C TRP A 106 -1.32 4.48 -15.68
N GLN A 107 -2.64 4.55 -15.66
CA GLN A 107 -3.44 5.47 -16.46
C GLN A 107 -4.35 6.31 -15.56
N VAL A 108 -4.39 7.60 -15.83
CA VAL A 108 -5.26 8.58 -15.19
C VAL A 108 -6.66 8.46 -15.80
N GLU A 109 -7.66 8.25 -14.95
CA GLU A 109 -9.04 8.08 -15.39
C GLU A 109 -9.53 9.32 -16.16
N GLY A 110 -10.13 9.07 -17.31
CA GLY A 110 -10.67 10.12 -18.18
C GLY A 110 -9.64 10.81 -19.08
N ALA A 111 -8.35 10.45 -19.04
CA ALA A 111 -7.34 11.02 -19.93
C ALA A 111 -7.55 10.65 -21.41
N ASP A 112 -8.06 9.44 -21.68
CA ASP A 112 -8.32 8.95 -23.04
C ASP A 112 -9.74 9.23 -23.54
N ALA A 113 -10.55 9.94 -22.75
CA ALA A 113 -11.93 10.25 -23.11
C ALA A 113 -12.01 11.35 -24.19
N GLU A 114 -13.00 11.25 -25.07
CA GLU A 114 -13.28 12.32 -26.04
C GLU A 114 -13.72 13.58 -25.29
N GLY A 115 -12.96 14.67 -25.43
CA GLY A 115 -13.19 15.90 -24.67
C GLY A 115 -12.60 15.91 -23.27
N ALA A 116 -11.62 15.05 -22.98
CA ALA A 116 -10.87 15.02 -21.72
C ALA A 116 -10.36 16.41 -21.30
N ASP A 117 -10.34 16.65 -19.99
CA ASP A 117 -9.75 17.86 -19.42
C ASP A 117 -8.25 17.94 -19.80
N PRO A 118 -7.79 19.03 -20.44
CA PRO A 118 -6.37 19.19 -20.78
C PRO A 118 -5.41 19.03 -19.60
N ALA A 119 -5.85 19.33 -18.37
CA ALA A 119 -5.06 19.10 -17.16
C ALA A 119 -4.87 17.60 -16.89
N VAL A 120 -5.93 16.79 -17.03
CA VAL A 120 -5.90 15.34 -16.85
C VAL A 120 -5.04 14.66 -17.92
N VAL A 121 -5.16 15.10 -19.19
CA VAL A 121 -4.30 14.61 -20.28
C VAL A 121 -2.82 14.91 -20.02
N ARG A 122 -2.50 16.09 -19.49
CA ARG A 122 -1.11 16.44 -19.15
C ARG A 122 -0.58 15.65 -17.97
N LEU A 123 -1.42 15.33 -17.00
CA LEU A 123 -1.05 14.44 -15.90
C LEU A 123 -0.73 13.03 -16.42
N GLN A 124 -1.54 12.49 -17.35
CA GLN A 124 -1.23 11.23 -18.03
C GLN A 124 0.12 11.29 -18.76
N GLN A 125 0.36 12.35 -19.55
CA GLN A 125 1.62 12.51 -20.27
C GLN A 125 2.83 12.59 -19.33
N TYR A 126 2.68 13.22 -18.18
CA TYR A 126 3.71 13.25 -17.15
C TYR A 126 3.99 11.84 -16.61
N LEU A 127 2.93 11.12 -16.26
CA LEU A 127 3.00 9.76 -15.76
C LEU A 127 3.61 8.79 -16.79
N ASP A 128 3.31 8.95 -18.07
CA ASP A 128 3.91 8.16 -19.16
C ASP A 128 5.40 8.46 -19.37
N ALA A 129 5.82 9.72 -19.17
CA ALA A 129 7.20 10.14 -19.33
C ALA A 129 8.09 9.73 -18.14
N ASN A 130 7.49 9.55 -16.96
CA ASN A 130 8.20 9.27 -15.71
C ASN A 130 8.19 7.76 -15.39
N GLN A 131 9.18 7.03 -15.95
CA GLN A 131 9.31 5.58 -15.72
C GLN A 131 9.59 5.21 -14.26
N ASP A 132 10.29 6.07 -13.52
CA ASP A 132 10.57 5.84 -12.10
C ASP A 132 9.29 5.94 -11.27
N LEU A 133 8.39 6.86 -11.61
CA LEU A 133 7.09 6.98 -10.99
C LEU A 133 6.18 5.80 -11.32
N GLN A 134 6.13 5.35 -12.59
CA GLN A 134 5.42 4.12 -12.99
C GLN A 134 5.88 2.92 -12.15
N LYS A 135 7.21 2.73 -12.07
CA LYS A 135 7.81 1.65 -11.27
C LYS A 135 7.45 1.78 -9.78
N ARG A 136 7.48 2.98 -9.23
CA ARG A 136 7.14 3.22 -7.82
C ARG A 136 5.68 2.90 -7.52
N LEU A 137 4.76 3.24 -8.44
CA LEU A 137 3.36 2.86 -8.33
C LEU A 137 3.16 1.34 -8.43
N ASP A 138 3.87 0.65 -9.32
CA ASP A 138 3.85 -0.83 -9.38
C ASP A 138 4.30 -1.46 -8.06
N GLN A 139 5.41 -0.97 -7.51
CA GLN A 139 5.95 -1.45 -6.24
C GLN A 139 4.97 -1.19 -5.09
N LEU A 140 4.35 -0.02 -5.06
CA LEU A 140 3.35 0.33 -4.06
C LEU A 140 2.11 -0.56 -4.14
N ASN A 141 1.63 -0.85 -5.35
CA ASN A 141 0.49 -1.73 -5.55
C ASN A 141 0.78 -3.13 -5.00
N ARG A 142 1.91 -3.72 -5.41
CA ARG A 142 2.35 -5.05 -4.95
C ARG A 142 2.54 -5.11 -3.44
N LEU A 143 3.18 -4.09 -2.85
CA LEU A 143 3.34 -4.00 -1.39
C LEU A 143 1.99 -4.00 -0.68
N SER A 144 1.03 -3.22 -1.19
CA SER A 144 -0.32 -3.14 -0.65
C SER A 144 -1.07 -4.46 -0.75
N GLU A 145 -1.02 -5.11 -1.91
CA GLU A 145 -1.60 -6.45 -2.10
C GLU A 145 -1.03 -7.46 -1.10
N PHE A 146 0.30 -7.49 -0.91
CA PHE A 146 0.91 -8.39 0.07
C PHE A 146 0.48 -8.09 1.49
N TYR A 147 0.39 -6.81 1.84
CA TYR A 147 -0.06 -6.38 3.16
C TYR A 147 -1.51 -6.85 3.41
N GLU A 148 -2.42 -6.53 2.50
CA GLU A 148 -3.84 -6.86 2.62
C GLU A 148 -4.07 -8.38 2.57
N TRP A 149 -3.30 -9.11 1.74
CA TRP A 149 -3.35 -10.56 1.72
C TRP A 149 -2.84 -11.17 3.02
N GLY A 150 -1.76 -10.63 3.58
CA GLY A 150 -1.28 -11.05 4.90
C GLY A 150 -2.30 -10.80 6.00
N LYS A 151 -2.97 -9.64 6.01
CA LYS A 151 -4.09 -9.33 6.92
C LYS A 151 -5.25 -10.30 6.74
N THR A 152 -5.63 -10.61 5.51
CA THR A 152 -6.69 -11.59 5.18
C THR A 152 -6.38 -12.96 5.80
N ARG A 153 -5.12 -13.39 5.78
CA ARG A 153 -4.70 -14.67 6.40
C ARG A 153 -4.77 -14.65 7.93
N GLU A 154 -4.47 -13.51 8.56
CA GLU A 154 -4.69 -13.33 10.00
C GLU A 154 -6.19 -13.42 10.33
N TYR A 155 -7.03 -12.69 9.60
CA TYR A 155 -8.49 -12.71 9.77
C TYR A 155 -9.12 -14.08 9.50
N ALA A 156 -8.61 -14.84 8.52
CA ALA A 156 -9.03 -16.21 8.29
C ALA A 156 -8.80 -17.10 9.54
N THR A 157 -7.71 -16.87 10.28
CA THR A 157 -7.45 -17.60 11.54
C THR A 157 -8.47 -17.21 12.62
N GLU A 158 -8.87 -15.94 12.68
CA GLU A 158 -9.93 -15.47 13.57
C GLU A 158 -11.29 -16.05 13.22
N LEU A 159 -11.70 -16.00 11.95
CA LEU A 159 -12.97 -16.56 11.47
C LEU A 159 -13.07 -18.06 11.75
N LYS A 160 -11.97 -18.80 11.53
CA LYS A 160 -11.89 -20.22 11.91
C LYS A 160 -12.12 -20.42 13.41
N THR A 161 -11.52 -19.58 14.24
CA THR A 161 -11.68 -19.64 15.70
C THR A 161 -13.10 -19.26 16.13
N ALA A 162 -13.76 -18.38 15.39
CA ALA A 162 -15.15 -17.97 15.59
C ALA A 162 -16.18 -19.04 15.14
N GLY A 163 -15.74 -20.15 14.55
CA GLY A 163 -16.61 -21.27 14.17
C GLY A 163 -16.95 -21.35 12.69
N MET A 164 -16.32 -20.54 11.83
CA MET A 164 -16.48 -20.65 10.38
C MET A 164 -16.04 -22.02 9.87
N GLY A 165 -16.88 -22.66 9.07
CA GLY A 165 -16.56 -23.96 8.47
C GLY A 165 -15.42 -23.87 7.46
N GLU A 166 -14.66 -24.95 7.29
CA GLU A 166 -13.49 -24.96 6.41
C GLU A 166 -13.81 -24.60 4.95
N SER A 167 -14.98 -25.01 4.43
CA SER A 167 -15.42 -24.63 3.08
C SER A 167 -15.63 -23.12 2.96
N GLN A 168 -16.34 -22.52 3.92
CA GLN A 168 -16.58 -21.07 3.94
C GLN A 168 -15.28 -20.29 4.08
N LEU A 169 -14.32 -20.80 4.85
CA LEU A 169 -13.01 -20.20 5.01
C LEU A 169 -12.21 -20.22 3.69
N VAL A 170 -12.26 -21.32 2.95
CA VAL A 170 -11.64 -21.42 1.63
C VAL A 170 -12.30 -20.46 0.64
N ASP A 171 -13.62 -20.35 0.67
CA ASP A 171 -14.36 -19.42 -0.20
C ASP A 171 -14.04 -17.96 0.15
N TYR A 172 -13.98 -17.60 1.44
CA TYR A 172 -13.52 -16.30 1.92
C TYR A 172 -12.12 -15.97 1.40
N LEU A 173 -11.16 -16.88 1.55
CA LEU A 173 -9.78 -16.67 1.10
C LEU A 173 -9.68 -16.49 -0.41
N LYS A 174 -10.45 -17.25 -1.20
CA LYS A 174 -10.48 -17.12 -2.66
C LYS A 174 -11.09 -15.79 -3.10
N ALA A 175 -12.27 -15.45 -2.57
CA ALA A 175 -12.97 -14.22 -2.89
C ALA A 175 -12.15 -12.99 -2.50
N SER A 176 -11.52 -13.03 -1.32
CA SER A 176 -10.64 -11.95 -0.86
C SER A 176 -9.44 -11.77 -1.78
N ARG A 177 -8.80 -12.87 -2.21
CA ARG A 177 -7.66 -12.80 -3.14
C ARG A 177 -8.07 -12.21 -4.48
N GLU A 178 -9.18 -12.66 -5.04
CA GLU A 178 -9.70 -12.16 -6.32
C GLU A 178 -10.05 -10.68 -6.25
N HIS A 179 -10.70 -10.25 -5.17
CA HIS A 179 -11.02 -8.83 -4.92
C HIS A 179 -9.75 -7.99 -4.80
N LEU A 180 -8.80 -8.39 -3.95
CA LEU A 180 -7.58 -7.62 -3.70
C LEU A 180 -6.70 -7.48 -4.96
N LEU A 181 -6.60 -8.52 -5.78
CA LEU A 181 -5.90 -8.49 -7.07
C LEU A 181 -6.61 -7.62 -8.12
N GLY A 182 -7.88 -7.28 -7.91
CA GLY A 182 -8.64 -6.40 -8.79
C GLY A 182 -8.55 -4.92 -8.41
N LEU A 183 -7.88 -4.58 -7.30
CA LEU A 183 -7.80 -3.21 -6.77
C LEU A 183 -6.49 -2.53 -7.16
N ASP A 184 -6.14 -2.64 -8.44
CA ASP A 184 -4.96 -2.01 -9.05
C ASP A 184 -5.23 -0.53 -9.35
N SER A 185 -5.51 0.24 -8.30
CA SER A 185 -5.85 1.66 -8.44
C SER A 185 -5.46 2.50 -7.23
N PHE A 186 -5.18 3.76 -7.54
CA PHE A 186 -4.90 4.83 -6.62
C PHE A 186 -5.91 5.95 -6.80
N SER A 187 -6.12 6.71 -5.73
CA SER A 187 -6.82 7.99 -5.78
C SER A 187 -5.87 9.09 -5.34
N LEU A 188 -5.71 10.09 -6.19
CA LEU A 188 -4.94 11.29 -5.94
C LEU A 188 -5.89 12.44 -5.57
N SER A 189 -5.66 13.04 -4.40
CA SER A 189 -6.43 14.18 -3.92
C SER A 189 -5.52 15.24 -3.29
N SER A 190 -6.09 16.32 -2.76
CA SER A 190 -5.35 17.30 -1.96
C SER A 190 -4.73 16.71 -0.68
N ASP A 191 -5.25 15.59 -0.20
CA ASP A 191 -4.73 14.90 0.99
C ASP A 191 -3.59 13.92 0.62
N GLY A 192 -3.27 13.81 -0.68
CA GLY A 192 -2.21 12.96 -1.21
C GLY A 192 -2.72 11.74 -1.97
N LEU A 193 -1.81 10.79 -2.19
CA LEU A 193 -2.07 9.52 -2.87
C LEU A 193 -2.60 8.49 -1.88
N SER A 194 -3.75 7.92 -2.18
CA SER A 194 -4.38 6.82 -1.45
C SER A 194 -4.45 5.56 -2.30
N LEU A 195 -4.23 4.41 -1.69
CA LEU A 195 -4.32 3.11 -2.37
C LEU A 195 -5.71 2.52 -2.15
N GLN A 196 -6.41 2.11 -3.22
CA GLN A 196 -7.77 1.58 -3.10
C GLN A 196 -7.83 0.21 -2.39
N SER A 197 -6.73 -0.55 -2.45
CA SER A 197 -6.60 -1.83 -1.76
C SER A 197 -6.53 -1.69 -0.23
N ARG A 198 -6.17 -0.51 0.32
CA ARG A 198 -5.92 -0.36 1.76
C ARG A 198 -7.20 -0.47 2.59
N GLY A 199 -7.15 -1.32 3.62
CA GLY A 199 -8.26 -1.57 4.55
C GLY A 199 -9.30 -2.55 4.01
N GLN A 200 -9.11 -3.10 2.81
CA GLN A 200 -10.07 -4.01 2.18
C GLN A 200 -10.10 -5.37 2.86
N ALA A 201 -8.98 -5.86 3.40
CA ALA A 201 -8.97 -7.08 4.19
C ALA A 201 -9.87 -6.97 5.43
N GLU A 202 -9.89 -5.81 6.09
CA GLU A 202 -10.77 -5.56 7.24
C GLU A 202 -12.23 -5.47 6.81
N SER A 203 -12.52 -4.78 5.71
CA SER A 203 -13.87 -4.71 5.13
C SER A 203 -14.42 -6.12 4.81
N LEU A 204 -13.64 -6.94 4.12
CA LEU A 204 -13.99 -8.32 3.77
C LEU A 204 -14.16 -9.20 5.01
N TYR A 205 -13.30 -9.05 6.01
CA TYR A 205 -13.46 -9.74 7.29
C TYR A 205 -14.76 -9.37 7.99
N ASN A 206 -15.09 -8.08 8.07
CA ASN A 206 -16.31 -7.61 8.71
C ASN A 206 -17.56 -8.18 8.02
N GLN A 207 -17.58 -8.19 6.67
CA GLN A 207 -18.65 -8.81 5.89
C GLN A 207 -18.76 -10.32 6.19
N ALA A 208 -17.63 -11.04 6.13
CA ALA A 208 -17.60 -12.47 6.40
C ALA A 208 -18.02 -12.84 7.84
N ARG A 209 -17.85 -11.90 8.79
CA ARG A 209 -18.28 -12.05 10.18
C ARG A 209 -19.77 -11.78 10.37
N GLU A 210 -20.39 -10.97 9.52
CA GLU A 210 -21.85 -10.75 9.53
C GLU A 210 -22.60 -11.97 8.99
N ASP A 211 -21.98 -12.72 8.07
CA ASP A 211 -22.54 -13.93 7.45
C ASP A 211 -22.36 -15.22 8.30
N LEU A 212 -21.78 -15.09 9.50
CA LEU A 212 -21.47 -16.17 10.45
C LEU A 212 -22.63 -16.43 11.43
#